data_AF-A0A2E6CI18-F1
#
_entry.id   AF-A0A2E6CI18-F1
#
_cell.length_a   1.000
_cell.length_b   1.000
_cell.length_c   1.000
_cell.angle_alpha   90.00
_cell.angle_beta   90.00
_cell.angle_gamma   90.00
#
_symmetry.space_group_name_H-M   'P 1'
#
loop_
_entity.id
_entity.type
_entity.pdbx_description
1 polymer ?
#
loop_
_entity_poly.entity_id
_entity_poly.type
_entity_poly.pdbx_seq_one_letter_code
_entity_poly.pdbx_strand_id
1 'polypeptide(L)'
;MTRIAYIAALFTVTVCTAVWGDGIDRSRAGERLLVHEMMQMETCVEPMRTILVDQLAIVDVSAIGRAFGVPPARLRHFRRGYSLAPVGHPLRQTRWYTVWYEAFPGSNGDGKMTMRVSNDGTIIEQRHW
;
A
#
# COMPACT_ATOMS: atom_id res chain seq x y z
N MET A 1 -0.62 45.66 -52.75
CA MET A 1 -1.36 45.53 -51.48
C MET A 1 -1.08 44.17 -50.88
N THR A 2 -0.60 44.21 -49.65
CA THR A 2 0.02 43.17 -48.82
C THR A 2 -1.02 42.23 -48.19
N ARG A 3 -0.67 40.96 -47.97
CA ARG A 3 -0.77 40.26 -46.66
C ARG A 3 -0.10 38.89 -46.72
N ILE A 4 1.05 38.79 -46.06
CA ILE A 4 1.76 37.56 -45.72
C ILE A 4 1.08 37.01 -44.46
N ALA A 5 0.56 35.78 -44.54
CA ALA A 5 0.04 35.07 -43.36
C ALA A 5 1.10 34.05 -42.91
N TYR A 6 1.69 34.30 -41.75
CA TYR A 6 2.56 33.36 -41.04
C TYR A 6 1.68 32.29 -40.38
N ILE A 7 1.84 31.03 -40.77
CA ILE A 7 1.20 29.89 -40.11
C ILE A 7 2.22 29.30 -39.14
N ALA A 8 1.99 29.49 -37.84
CA ALA A 8 2.79 28.89 -36.79
C ALA A 8 2.49 27.39 -36.68
N ALA A 9 3.52 26.56 -36.83
CA ALA A 9 3.44 25.13 -36.58
C ALA A 9 3.38 24.86 -35.06
N LEU A 10 2.23 24.39 -34.57
CA LEU A 10 2.07 23.89 -33.21
C LEU A 10 2.61 22.46 -33.15
N PHE A 11 3.80 22.30 -32.56
CA PHE A 11 4.32 21.00 -32.15
C PHE A 11 3.65 20.61 -30.82
N THR A 12 2.64 19.75 -30.87
CA THR A 12 2.16 19.03 -29.68
C THR A 12 3.10 17.86 -29.39
N VAL A 13 3.90 17.97 -28.33
CA VAL A 13 4.65 16.86 -27.75
C VAL A 13 3.66 16.02 -26.94
N THR A 14 3.11 14.97 -27.55
CA THR A 14 2.32 13.97 -26.85
C THR A 14 3.26 13.09 -26.04
N VAL A 15 3.39 13.36 -24.74
CA VAL A 15 4.12 12.47 -23.83
C VAL A 15 3.23 11.24 -23.58
N CYS A 16 3.54 10.14 -24.27
CA CYS A 16 2.99 8.82 -23.95
C CYS A 16 3.48 8.41 -22.56
N THR A 17 2.72 8.73 -21.51
CA THR A 17 2.90 8.06 -20.22
C THR A 17 2.28 6.67 -20.36
N ALA A 18 3.15 5.66 -20.47
CA ALA A 18 2.75 4.28 -20.30
C ALA A 18 2.22 4.14 -18.87
N VAL A 19 0.89 4.19 -18.71
CA VAL A 19 0.22 3.87 -17.45
C VAL A 19 0.25 2.35 -17.33
N TRP A 20 1.19 1.85 -16.53
CA TRP A 20 1.16 0.48 -16.04
C TRP A 20 -0.02 0.40 -15.07
N GLY A 21 -1.14 -0.15 -15.53
CA GLY A 21 -2.30 -0.47 -14.71
C GLY A 21 -2.00 -1.66 -13.80
N ASP A 22 -1.07 -1.50 -12.87
CA ASP A 22 -0.91 -2.39 -11.73
C ASP A 22 -2.01 -2.03 -10.72
N GLY A 23 -2.78 -2.99 -10.20
CA GLY A 23 -3.88 -2.78 -9.22
C GLY A 23 -3.44 -2.22 -7.84
N ILE A 24 -2.58 -1.21 -7.86
CA ILE A 24 -2.12 -0.40 -6.73
C ILE A 24 -3.17 0.68 -6.53
N ASP A 25 -3.94 0.55 -5.45
CA ASP A 25 -4.79 1.63 -5.01
C ASP A 25 -3.90 2.71 -4.37
N ARG A 26 -3.79 3.86 -5.04
CA ARG A 26 -3.04 5.02 -4.54
C ARG A 26 -3.91 5.99 -3.75
N SER A 27 -5.18 5.66 -3.48
CA SER A 27 -6.10 6.51 -2.72
C SER A 27 -5.51 6.95 -1.38
N ARG A 28 -4.76 6.05 -0.73
CA ARG A 28 -4.10 6.28 0.56
C ARG A 28 -2.62 6.62 0.46
N ALA A 29 -2.06 6.68 -0.74
CA ALA A 29 -0.65 7.03 -0.91
C ALA A 29 -0.42 8.48 -0.42
N GLY A 30 0.53 8.66 0.48
CA GLY A 30 0.77 9.94 1.17
C GLY A 30 0.03 10.11 2.50
N GLU A 31 -0.92 9.23 2.84
CA GLU A 31 -1.44 9.15 4.21
C GLU A 31 -0.35 8.62 5.16
N ARG A 32 -0.49 8.96 6.43
CA ARG A 32 0.44 8.53 7.47
C ARG A 32 -0.25 7.57 8.42
N LEU A 33 0.31 6.37 8.56
CA LEU A 33 -0.09 5.47 9.63
C LEU A 33 0.23 6.10 10.98
N LEU A 34 -0.66 5.88 11.95
CA LEU A 34 -0.43 6.40 13.29
C LEU A 34 0.76 5.65 13.91
N VAL A 35 1.65 6.39 14.57
CA VAL A 35 2.89 5.83 15.15
C VAL A 35 2.58 4.65 16.07
N HIS A 36 1.52 4.77 16.87
CA HIS A 36 1.12 3.70 17.77
C HIS A 36 0.65 2.44 17.02
N GLU A 37 0.00 2.57 15.86
CA GLU A 37 -0.44 1.41 15.06
C GLU A 37 0.75 0.69 14.45
N MET A 38 1.73 1.46 13.96
CA MET A 38 2.99 0.89 13.47
C MET A 38 3.73 0.14 14.57
N MET A 39 3.83 0.73 15.77
CA MET A 39 4.47 0.08 16.92
C MET A 39 3.79 -1.25 17.25
N GLN A 40 2.46 -1.28 17.37
CA GLN A 40 1.71 -2.52 17.65
C GLN A 40 1.94 -3.58 16.56
N MET A 41 1.83 -3.19 15.28
CA MET A 41 2.05 -4.08 14.14
C MET A 41 3.49 -4.61 14.04
N GLU A 42 4.47 -3.87 14.56
CA GLU A 42 5.88 -4.28 14.54
C GLU A 42 6.28 -5.16 15.71
N THR A 43 5.60 -5.05 16.86
CA THR A 43 5.92 -5.87 18.03
C THR A 43 5.18 -7.20 18.04
N CYS A 44 4.03 -7.30 17.36
CA CYS A 44 3.14 -8.46 17.47
C CYS A 44 3.60 -9.70 16.67
N VAL A 45 4.51 -9.55 15.70
CA VAL A 45 5.00 -10.66 14.88
C VAL A 45 6.47 -10.48 14.49
N GLU A 46 7.20 -11.57 14.32
CA GLU A 46 8.56 -11.53 13.75
C GLU A 46 8.54 -11.10 12.27
N PRO A 47 9.55 -10.37 11.78
CA PRO A 47 9.62 -10.03 10.36
C PRO A 47 9.64 -11.27 9.48
N MET A 48 9.03 -11.17 8.29
CA MET A 48 8.92 -12.23 7.28
C MET A 48 8.08 -13.45 7.68
N ARG A 49 7.55 -13.51 8.91
CA ARG A 49 6.67 -14.60 9.38
C ARG A 49 5.20 -14.26 9.17
N THR A 50 4.45 -15.21 8.61
CA THR A 50 2.98 -15.14 8.56
C THR A 50 2.42 -15.75 9.84
N ILE A 51 1.48 -15.06 10.48
CA ILE A 51 0.81 -15.52 11.69
C ILE A 51 -0.71 -15.51 11.50
N LEU A 52 -1.40 -16.46 12.14
CA LEU A 52 -2.84 -16.45 12.25
C LEU A 52 -3.26 -15.36 13.24
N VAL A 53 -4.29 -14.60 12.89
CA VAL A 53 -4.73 -13.43 13.68
C VAL A 53 -5.31 -13.83 15.04
N ASP A 54 -5.80 -15.06 15.18
CA ASP A 54 -6.29 -15.62 16.45
C ASP A 54 -5.19 -15.83 17.50
N GLN A 55 -3.92 -15.83 17.09
CA GLN A 55 -2.75 -15.91 17.97
C GLN A 55 -2.28 -14.54 18.47
N LEU A 56 -2.87 -13.44 17.99
CA LEU A 56 -2.50 -12.08 18.34
C LEU A 56 -3.38 -11.52 19.45
N ALA A 57 -2.86 -10.54 20.19
CA ALA A 57 -3.67 -9.83 21.18
C ALA A 57 -4.74 -8.99 20.48
N ILE A 58 -5.92 -8.85 21.10
CA ILE A 58 -7.06 -8.10 20.53
C ILE A 58 -6.67 -6.66 20.15
N VAL A 59 -5.77 -6.04 20.92
CA VAL A 59 -5.26 -4.68 20.65
C VAL A 59 -4.46 -4.62 19.35
N ASP A 60 -3.68 -5.66 19.03
CA ASP A 60 -2.90 -5.76 17.79
C ASP A 60 -3.83 -5.96 16.61
N VAL A 61 -4.79 -6.88 16.73
CA VAL A 61 -5.79 -7.13 15.69
C VAL A 61 -6.59 -5.86 15.38
N SER A 62 -6.94 -5.09 16.42
CA SER A 62 -7.64 -3.82 16.25
C SER A 62 -6.78 -2.76 15.55
N ALA A 63 -5.49 -2.68 15.88
CA ALA A 63 -4.56 -1.78 15.20
C ALA A 63 -4.37 -2.17 13.72
N ILE A 64 -4.23 -3.46 13.43
CA ILE A 64 -4.16 -3.99 12.05
C ILE A 64 -5.45 -3.63 11.30
N GLY A 65 -6.61 -3.87 11.90
CA GLY A 65 -7.91 -3.59 11.26
C GLY A 65 -8.08 -2.11 10.90
N ARG A 66 -7.69 -1.20 11.80
CA ARG A 66 -7.71 0.26 11.51
C ARG A 66 -6.71 0.63 10.42
N ALA A 67 -5.47 0.14 10.52
CA ALA A 67 -4.42 0.44 9.55
C ALA A 67 -4.83 0.05 8.13
N PHE A 68 -5.54 -1.07 7.95
CA PHE A 68 -5.97 -1.58 6.65
C PHE A 68 -7.42 -1.25 6.26
N GLY A 69 -8.19 -0.59 7.14
CA GLY A 69 -9.62 -0.37 6.92
C GLY A 69 -10.45 -1.66 6.83
N VAL A 70 -9.99 -2.73 7.47
CA VAL A 70 -10.64 -4.05 7.47
C VAL A 70 -11.21 -4.34 8.87
N PRO A 71 -12.48 -4.76 8.99
CA PRO A 71 -13.04 -5.14 10.28
C PRO A 71 -12.20 -6.23 10.97
N PRO A 72 -11.81 -6.06 12.25
CA PRO A 72 -10.97 -7.02 12.98
C PRO A 72 -11.44 -8.48 12.89
N ALA A 73 -12.76 -8.72 12.96
CA ALA A 73 -13.35 -10.06 12.91
C ALA A 73 -13.15 -10.80 11.58
N ARG A 74 -12.74 -10.09 10.53
CA ARG A 74 -12.53 -10.64 9.17
C ARG A 74 -11.08 -10.89 8.85
N LEU A 75 -10.16 -10.38 9.66
CA LEU A 75 -8.74 -10.63 9.51
C LEU A 75 -8.44 -12.10 9.80
N ARG A 76 -7.68 -12.74 8.92
CA ARG A 76 -7.31 -14.16 9.02
C ARG A 76 -5.83 -14.33 9.28
N HIS A 77 -5.00 -13.64 8.51
CA HIS A 77 -3.55 -13.71 8.63
C HIS A 77 -2.94 -12.31 8.60
N PHE A 78 -1.82 -12.19 9.27
CA PHE A 78 -0.98 -11.00 9.23
C PHE A 78 0.47 -11.38 8.95
N ARG A 79 1.17 -10.54 8.20
CA ARG A 79 2.61 -10.65 7.94
C ARG A 79 3.20 -9.26 7.84
N ARG A 80 4.39 -9.08 8.41
CA ARG A 80 5.20 -7.89 8.15
C ARG A 80 6.54 -8.26 7.55
N GLY A 81 7.19 -7.30 6.93
CA GLY A 81 8.58 -7.40 6.53
C GLY A 81 9.18 -6.04 6.22
N TYR A 82 10.39 -6.09 5.71
CA TYR A 82 11.15 -4.91 5.30
C TYR A 82 11.70 -5.13 3.90
N SER A 83 12.00 -4.03 3.23
CA SER A 83 12.59 -4.04 1.90
C SER A 83 14.05 -4.45 1.97
N LEU A 84 14.42 -5.43 1.14
CA LEU A 84 15.79 -5.87 0.91
C LEU A 84 16.45 -5.15 -0.28
N ALA A 85 15.88 -4.01 -0.71
CA ALA A 85 16.41 -3.27 -1.84
C ALA A 85 17.86 -2.78 -1.59
N PRO A 86 18.72 -2.75 -2.63
CA PRO A 86 20.12 -2.37 -2.49
C PRO A 86 20.29 -0.90 -2.09
N VAL A 87 21.52 -0.54 -1.70
CA VAL A 87 21.93 0.84 -1.43
C VAL A 87 21.62 1.71 -2.66
N GLY A 88 20.97 2.87 -2.43
CA GLY A 88 20.59 3.80 -3.49
C GLY A 88 19.20 3.56 -4.09
N HIS A 89 18.51 2.47 -3.75
CA HIS A 89 17.15 2.22 -4.23
C HIS A 89 16.10 3.04 -3.46
N PRO A 90 15.09 3.65 -4.12
CA PRO A 90 14.06 4.47 -3.46
C PRO A 90 13.27 3.73 -2.36
N LEU A 91 13.13 2.42 -2.51
CA LEU A 91 12.40 1.56 -1.57
C LEU A 91 13.26 0.99 -0.44
N ARG A 92 14.54 1.38 -0.35
CA ARG A 92 15.40 0.89 0.72
C ARG A 92 14.84 1.33 2.08
N GLN A 93 14.95 0.46 3.08
CA GLN A 93 14.46 0.68 4.44
C GLN A 93 12.93 0.89 4.56
N THR A 94 12.16 0.64 3.50
CA THR A 94 10.70 0.63 3.62
C THR A 94 10.24 -0.65 4.33
N ARG A 95 9.11 -0.54 5.02
CA ARG A 95 8.41 -1.64 5.68
C ARG A 95 7.24 -2.05 4.81
N TRP A 96 6.84 -3.31 4.88
CA TRP A 96 5.60 -3.73 4.26
C TRP A 96 4.80 -4.58 5.24
N TYR A 97 3.48 -4.45 5.15
CA TYR A 97 2.53 -5.17 5.95
C TYR A 97 1.52 -5.81 5.00
N THR A 98 1.15 -7.06 5.26
CA THR A 98 0.18 -7.81 4.47
C THR A 98 -0.87 -8.40 5.39
N VAL A 99 -2.13 -8.21 5.04
CA VAL A 99 -3.28 -8.86 5.66
C VAL A 99 -3.99 -9.76 4.65
N TRP A 100 -4.48 -10.87 5.15
CA TRP A 100 -5.46 -11.71 4.46
C TRP A 100 -6.76 -11.61 5.24
N TYR A 101 -7.87 -11.42 4.54
CA TYR A 101 -9.16 -11.20 5.14
C TYR A 101 -10.26 -11.91 4.35
N GLU A 102 -11.32 -12.31 5.04
CA GLU A 102 -12.52 -12.80 4.37
C GLU A 102 -13.19 -11.63 3.65
N ALA A 103 -13.55 -11.75 2.36
CA ALA A 103 -14.18 -10.68 1.58
C ALA A 103 -15.65 -10.42 2.02
N PHE A 104 -16.25 -9.32 1.55
CA PHE A 104 -17.58 -8.91 2.05
C PHE A 104 -18.63 -9.94 1.58
N PRO A 105 -19.73 -10.15 2.34
CA PRO A 105 -20.83 -10.98 1.88
C PRO A 105 -21.27 -10.56 0.47
N GLY A 106 -21.26 -11.50 -0.48
CA GLY A 106 -21.56 -11.24 -1.90
C GLY A 106 -20.36 -11.04 -2.83
N SER A 107 -19.13 -11.03 -2.31
CA SER A 107 -17.88 -10.91 -3.10
C SER A 107 -17.10 -12.22 -3.28
N ASN A 108 -17.65 -13.36 -2.83
CA ASN A 108 -17.09 -14.73 -2.94
C ASN A 108 -15.56 -14.79 -3.00
N GLY A 109 -14.89 -14.76 -1.83
CA GLY A 109 -13.46 -15.04 -1.77
C GLY A 109 -12.77 -14.56 -0.50
N ASP A 110 -11.49 -14.91 -0.41
CA ASP A 110 -10.53 -14.27 0.48
C ASP A 110 -9.88 -13.10 -0.26
N GLY A 111 -9.67 -11.98 0.43
CA GLY A 111 -8.93 -10.83 -0.06
C GLY A 111 -7.55 -10.75 0.57
N LYS A 112 -6.60 -10.15 -0.17
CA LYS A 112 -5.26 -9.87 0.34
C LYS A 112 -4.89 -8.42 0.06
N MET A 113 -4.45 -7.71 1.10
CA MET A 113 -4.01 -6.33 0.99
C MET A 113 -2.58 -6.20 1.50
N THR A 114 -1.72 -5.54 0.73
CA THR A 114 -0.35 -5.21 1.14
C THR A 114 -0.18 -3.70 1.12
N MET A 115 0.30 -3.14 2.24
CA MET A 115 0.74 -1.75 2.32
C MET A 115 2.27 -1.70 2.44
N ARG A 116 2.90 -0.78 1.71
CA ARG A 116 4.31 -0.42 1.87
C ARG A 116 4.40 0.97 2.49
N VAL A 117 5.26 1.09 3.49
CA VAL A 117 5.32 2.25 4.37
C VAL A 117 6.78 2.69 4.55
N SER A 118 7.06 3.98 4.48
CA SER A 118 8.38 4.52 4.82
C SER A 118 8.63 4.54 6.32
N ASN A 119 9.87 4.82 6.72
CA ASN A 119 10.26 4.84 8.14
C ASN A 119 9.51 5.89 8.98
N ASP A 120 9.01 6.95 8.37
CA ASP A 120 8.21 7.99 9.02
C ASP A 120 6.73 7.59 9.17
N GLY A 121 6.29 6.49 8.57
CA GLY A 121 4.91 6.01 8.58
C GLY A 121 4.08 6.41 7.37
N THR A 122 4.67 7.08 6.38
CA THR A 122 3.97 7.46 5.16
C THR A 122 3.71 6.23 4.29
N ILE A 123 2.47 6.03 3.85
CA ILE A 123 2.08 4.95 2.95
C ILE A 123 2.57 5.30 1.55
N ILE A 124 3.44 4.45 1.01
CA ILE A 124 4.04 4.60 -0.33
C ILE A 124 3.19 3.89 -1.37
N GLU A 125 2.72 2.69 -1.03
CA GLU A 125 1.95 1.85 -1.94
C GLU A 125 0.92 1.04 -1.16
N GLN A 126 -0.23 0.79 -1.78
CA GLN A 126 -1.20 -0.17 -1.29
C GLN A 126 -1.70 -0.99 -2.47
N ARG A 127 -1.72 -2.31 -2.32
CA ARG A 127 -2.12 -3.24 -3.38
C ARG A 127 -3.13 -4.24 -2.87
N HIS A 128 -4.21 -4.41 -3.63
CA HIS A 128 -5.26 -5.38 -3.37
C HIS A 128 -5.13 -6.55 -4.35
N TRP A 129 -5.45 -7.75 -3.88
CA TRP A 129 -5.47 -8.99 -4.63
C TRP A 129 -6.71 -9.79 -4.24
#